data_AF-A0A9E5PMV4-F1
#
_entry.id   AF-A0A9E5PMV4-F1
#
_cell.length_a   1.000
_cell.length_b   1.000
_cell.length_c   1.000
_cell.angle_alpha   90.00
_cell.angle_beta   90.00
_cell.angle_gamma   90.00
#
_symmetry.space_group_name_H-M   'P 1'
#
loop_
_entity.id
_entity.type
_entity.pdbx_description
1 polymer ?
#
loop_
_entity_poly.entity_id
_entity_poly.type
_entity_poly.pdbx_seq_one_letter_code
_entity_poly.pdbx_strand_id
1 'polypeptide(L)' 'MGGRAVVDSEVLLSDQKPGIEFEYQVIAVNKAGGGSPSNIVRAVL' A
#
# COMPACT_ATOMS: atom_id res chain seq x y z
N MET A 1 -24.85 3.55 -13.62
CA MET A 1 -24.76 3.31 -12.16
C MET A 1 -23.36 3.64 -11.71
N GLY A 2 -23.16 4.84 -11.16
CA GLY A 2 -21.87 5.32 -10.69
C GLY A 2 -21.69 5.03 -9.21
N GLY A 3 -20.66 4.27 -8.87
CA GLY A 3 -20.16 4.13 -7.52
C GLY A 3 -18.65 4.30 -7.58
N ARG A 4 -18.17 5.51 -7.33
CA ARG A 4 -16.73 5.78 -7.22
C ARG A 4 -16.25 5.16 -5.91
N ALA A 5 -15.90 3.88 -5.94
CA ALA A 5 -15.19 3.23 -4.86
C ALA A 5 -13.75 3.75 -4.86
N VAL A 6 -13.54 4.91 -4.26
CA VAL A 6 -12.21 5.35 -3.83
C VAL A 6 -12.15 5.05 -2.35
N VAL A 7 -11.78 3.82 -2.05
CA VAL A 7 -11.09 3.53 -0.79
C VAL A 7 -9.74 4.21 -0.90
N ASP A 8 -9.34 4.90 0.16
CA ASP A 8 -8.09 5.65 0.22
C ASP A 8 -6.94 4.88 -0.44
N SER A 9 -6.29 5.50 -1.44
CA SER A 9 -5.29 4.86 -2.30
C SER A 9 -3.87 5.32 -1.99
N GLU A 10 -3.72 6.21 -1.01
CA GLU A 10 -2.47 6.84 -0.65
C GLU A 10 -2.24 6.72 0.85
N VAL A 11 -0.98 6.49 1.24
CA VAL A 11 -0.59 6.49 2.65
C VAL A 11 0.80 7.07 2.77
N LEU A 12 0.99 7.98 3.73
CA LEU A 12 2.31 8.44 4.14
C LEU A 12 2.76 7.57 5.31
N LEU A 13 3.85 6.84 5.11
CA LEU A 13 4.52 6.15 6.20
C LEU A 13 5.53 7.11 6.81
N SER A 14 5.49 7.24 8.14
CA SER A 14 6.37 8.12 8.93
C SER A 14 7.35 7.29 9.75
N ASP A 15 8.43 7.91 10.22
CA ASP A 15 9.39 7.31 11.17
C ASP A 15 10.18 6.11 10.64
N GLN A 16 10.41 6.04 9.32
CA GLN A 16 11.38 5.12 8.74
C GLN A 16 12.78 5.52 9.16
N LYS A 17 13.64 4.52 9.43
CA LYS A 17 15.05 4.76 9.69
C LYS A 17 15.73 5.25 8.40
N PRO A 18 16.40 6.43 8.41
CA PRO A 18 17.13 6.91 7.24
C PRO A 18 18.25 5.95 6.84
N GLY A 19 18.57 5.91 5.55
CA GLY A 19 19.64 5.09 4.97
C GLY A 19 19.34 3.59 4.91
N ILE A 20 18.11 3.18 5.23
CA ILE A 20 17.65 1.79 5.12
C ILE A 20 16.76 1.65 3.89
N GLU A 21 17.03 0.63 3.06
CA GLU A 21 16.14 0.26 1.96
C GLU A 21 14.94 -0.53 2.49
N PHE A 22 13.75 -0.15 2.07
CA PHE A 22 12.49 -0.80 2.39
C PHE A 22 11.83 -1.33 1.13
N GLU A 23 11.14 -2.45 1.28
CA GLU A 23 10.26 -3.04 0.27
C GLU A 23 8.80 -2.87 0.69
N TYR A 24 7.99 -2.28 -0.19
CA TYR A 24 6.57 -2.01 0.05
C TYR A 24 5.69 -2.80 -0.93
N GLN A 25 4.56 -3.29 -0.41
CA GLN A 25 3.49 -3.93 -1.18
C GLN A 25 2.14 -3.47 -0.64
N VAL A 26 1.14 -3.39 -1.52
CA VAL A 26 -0.24 -3.02 -1.17
C VAL A 26 -1.12 -4.26 -1.31
N ILE A 27 -2.02 -4.46 -0.34
CA ILE A 27 -3.02 -5.54 -0.36
C ILE A 27 -4.41 -4.90 -0.36
N ALA A 28 -5.21 -5.17 -1.39
CA ALA A 28 -6.61 -4.77 -1.41
C ALA A 28 -7.43 -5.68 -0.48
N VAL A 29 -8.32 -5.10 0.32
CA VAL A 29 -9.17 -5.84 1.26
C VAL A 29 -10.64 -5.56 1.00
N ASN A 30 -11.48 -6.60 1.04
CA ASN A 30 -12.93 -6.50 1.00
C ASN A 30 -13.58 -7.36 2.12
N LYS A 31 -14.91 -7.51 2.11
CA LYS A 31 -15.64 -8.27 3.13
C LYS A 31 -15.26 -9.76 3.23
N ALA A 32 -14.66 -10.33 2.18
CA ALA A 32 -14.18 -11.71 2.15
C ALA A 32 -12.71 -11.85 2.59
N GLY A 33 -11.98 -10.74 2.74
CA GLY A 33 -10.57 -10.73 3.16
C GLY A 33 -9.66 -9.97 2.19
N GLY A 34 -8.35 -10.19 2.36
CA GLY A 34 -7.31 -9.61 1.51
C GLY A 34 -7.11 -10.39 0.21
N GLY A 35 -6.87 -9.68 -0.89
CA GLY A 35 -6.44 -10.24 -2.16
C GLY A 35 -4.95 -10.52 -2.21
N SER A 36 -4.44 -10.83 -3.41
CA SER A 36 -3.01 -10.97 -3.64
C SER A 36 -2.28 -9.62 -3.46
N PRO A 37 -1.04 -9.62 -2.94
CA PRO A 37 -0.21 -8.42 -2.90
C PRO A 37 0.05 -7.83 -4.29
N SER A 38 0.29 -6.52 -4.35
CA SER A 38 0.83 -5.85 -5.53
C SER A 38 2.26 -6.29 -5.86
N ASN A 39 2.82 -5.75 -6.94
CA ASN A 39 4.27 -5.77 -7.12
C ASN A 39 4.98 -5.05 -5.96
N ILE A 40 6.25 -5.43 -5.74
CA ILE A 40 7.13 -4.79 -4.77
C ILE A 40 7.64 -3.46 -5.32
N VAL A 41 7.68 -2.44 -4.46
CA VAL A 41 8.37 -1.16 -4.68
C VAL A 41 9.49 -1.01 -3.66
N ARG A 42 10.67 -0.59 -4.10
CA ARG A 42 11.84 -0.33 -3.24
C ARG A 42 12.06 1.15 -3.05
N ALA A 43 12.33 1.59 -1.82
CA ALA A 43 12.69 2.97 -1.53
C ALA A 43 13.67 3.06 -0.35
N VAL A 44 14.51 4.09 -0.37
CA VAL A 44 15.43 4.47 0.72
C VAL A 44 15.04 5.88 1.17
N LEU A 45 14.98 6.10 2.48
CA LEU A 45 14.82 7.44 3.07
C LEU A 45 16.17 8.13 3.25
#